data_AF-A0A2V6LWE1-F1
#
_entry.id   AF-A0A2V6LWE1-F1
#
_cell.length_a   1.000
_cell.length_b   1.000
_cell.length_c   1.000
_cell.angle_alpha   90.00
_cell.angle_beta   90.00
_cell.angle_gamma   90.00
#
_symmetry.space_group_name_H-M   'P 1'
#
loop_
_entity.id
_entity.type
_entity.pdbx_description
1 polymer ?
#
loop_
_entity_poly.entity_id
_entity_poly.type
_entity_poly.pdbx_seq_one_letter_code
_entity_poly.pdbx_strand_id
1 'polypeptide(L)' 'AHGFTTREGGHGFGLHSGAIAARSMGGSITVASAGIGQGASFTLELPIASTASVT' A
#
# COMPACT_ATOMS: atom_id res chain seq x y z
N ALA A 1 4.29 -8.77 13.38
CA ALA A 1 5.46 -7.88 13.21
C ALA A 1 4.94 -6.46 12.99
N HIS A 2 5.43 -5.46 13.71
CA HIS A 2 4.95 -4.08 13.59
C HIS A 2 6.10 -3.17 13.17
N GLY A 3 5.97 -2.57 11.97
CA GLY A 3 6.88 -1.57 11.43
C GLY A 3 8.21 -2.10 10.88
N PHE A 4 8.63 -1.57 9.74
CA PHE A 4 9.96 -1.74 9.19
C PHE A 4 10.44 -0.42 8.59
N THR A 5 11.68 -0.01 8.89
CA THR A 5 12.28 1.20 8.34
C THR A 5 13.77 0.98 8.10
N THR A 6 14.31 1.65 7.08
CA THR A 6 15.75 1.78 6.86
C THR A 6 16.31 3.08 7.46
N ARG A 7 15.44 3.96 7.97
CA ARG A 7 15.81 5.23 8.60
C ARG A 7 16.01 5.06 10.11
N GLU A 8 17.12 5.59 10.61
CA GLU A 8 17.41 5.67 12.05
C GLU A 8 16.31 6.45 12.78
N GLY A 9 15.90 5.95 13.96
CA GLY A 9 14.83 6.55 14.77
C GLY A 9 13.41 6.44 14.18
N GLY A 10 13.25 5.89 12.98
CA GLY A 10 11.93 5.69 12.38
C GLY A 10 11.19 4.48 12.95
N HIS A 11 9.87 4.54 12.98
CA HIS A 11 9.05 3.39 13.40
C HIS A 11 8.66 2.46 12.24
N GLY A 12 8.57 2.99 11.02
CA GLY A 12 8.23 2.16 9.86
C GLY A 12 6.77 1.73 9.78
N PHE A 13 5.85 2.42 10.47
CA PHE A 13 4.43 2.06 10.46
C PHE A 13 3.66 2.53 9.22
N GLY A 14 4.15 3.56 8.51
CA GLY A 14 3.40 4.20 7.42
C GLY A 14 2.89 3.24 6.34
N LEU A 15 3.76 2.35 5.82
CA LEU A 15 3.36 1.39 4.79
C LEU A 15 2.39 0.34 5.34
N HIS A 16 2.56 -0.09 6.59
CA HIS A 16 1.66 -1.03 7.24
C HIS A 16 0.27 -0.41 7.43
N SER A 17 0.20 0.82 7.96
CA SER A 17 -1.05 1.57 8.11
C SER A 17 -1.72 1.81 6.76
N GLY A 18 -0.96 2.16 5.71
CA GLY A 18 -1.48 2.33 4.36
C GLY A 18 -2.07 1.03 3.79
N ALA A 19 -1.39 -0.11 3.97
CA ALA A 19 -1.89 -1.40 3.50
C ALA A 19 -3.20 -1.81 4.21
N ILE A 20 -3.33 -1.53 5.52
CA ILE A 20 -4.58 -1.73 6.25
C ILE A 20 -5.68 -0.83 5.68
N ALA A 21 -5.40 0.46 5.46
CA ALA A 21 -6.38 1.40 4.92
C ALA A 21 -6.88 0.97 3.53
N ALA A 22 -5.97 0.60 2.63
CA ALA A 22 -6.33 0.10 1.30
C ALA A 22 -7.21 -1.16 1.38
N ARG A 23 -6.87 -2.11 2.27
CA ARG A 23 -7.66 -3.32 2.48
C ARG A 23 -9.06 -3.02 3.04
N SER A 24 -9.17 -2.06 3.96
CA SER A 24 -10.47 -1.60 4.47
C SER A 24 -11.34 -0.95 3.40
N MET A 25 -10.73 -0.39 2.34
CA MET A 25 -11.44 0.13 1.15
C MET A 25 -11.75 -0.95 0.11
N GLY A 26 -11.50 -2.24 0.40
CA GLY A 26 -11.66 -3.34 -0.55
C GLY A 26 -10.57 -3.41 -1.62
N GLY A 27 -9.48 -2.65 -1.45
CA GLY A 27 -8.34 -2.61 -2.34
C GLY A 27 -7.09 -3.30 -1.78
N SER A 28 -5.94 -2.99 -2.38
CA SER A 28 -4.65 -3.54 -1.96
C SER A 28 -3.48 -2.61 -2.28
N ILE A 29 -2.37 -2.77 -1.58
CA ILE A 29 -1.08 -2.16 -1.95
C ILE A 29 -0.11 -3.30 -2.28
N THR A 30 0.49 -3.23 -3.46
CA THR A 30 1.56 -4.14 -3.89
C THR A 30 2.86 -3.36 -4.11
N VAL A 31 3.98 -4.07 -4.08
CA VAL A 31 5.30 -3.49 -4.29
C VAL A 31 6.12 -4.39 -5.20
N ALA A 32 6.82 -3.77 -6.15
CA ALA A 32 7.77 -4.43 -7.02
C ALA A 32 9.09 -3.68 -7.04
N SER A 33 10.20 -4.42 -7.12
CA SER A 33 11.55 -3.88 -7.28
C SER A 33 12.37 -4.88 -8.10
N ALA A 34 13.19 -4.35 -9.01
CA ALA A 34 14.13 -5.17 -9.79
C ALA A 34 15.44 -5.47 -9.01
N GLY A 35 15.57 -4.98 -7.77
CA GLY A 35 16.74 -5.22 -6.91
C GLY A 35 17.42 -3.94 -6.43
N ILE A 36 18.58 -4.11 -5.79
CA ILE A 36 19.37 -3.03 -5.20
C ILE A 36 19.72 -1.98 -6.26
N GLY A 37 19.53 -0.70 -5.92
CA GLY A 37 19.83 0.43 -6.80
C GLY A 37 18.81 0.70 -7.90
N GLN A 38 17.78 -0.14 -8.07
CA GLN A 38 16.75 0.00 -9.12
C GLN A 38 15.46 0.67 -8.62
N GLY A 39 15.44 1.12 -7.36
CA GLY A 39 14.25 1.67 -6.72
C GLY A 39 13.16 0.62 -6.47
N ALA A 40 11.98 1.11 -6.11
CA ALA A 40 10.79 0.29 -5.92
C ALA A 40 9.55 1.07 -6.36
N SER A 41 8.59 0.37 -6.96
CA SER A 41 7.29 0.93 -7.34
C SER A 41 6.22 0.33 -6.45
N PHE A 42 5.39 1.19 -5.86
CA PHE A 42 4.24 0.81 -5.07
C PHE A 42 2.98 1.09 -5.88
N THR A 43 2.10 0.11 -5.98
CA THR A 43 0.82 0.22 -6.68
C THR A 43 -0.31 0.11 -5.68
N LEU A 44 -1.20 1.10 -5.68
CA LEU A 44 -2.45 1.08 -4.92
C LEU A 44 -3.59 0.75 -5.87
N GLU A 45 -4.24 -0.39 -5.64
CA GLU A 45 -5.43 -0.80 -6.38
C GLU A 45 -6.65 -0.58 -5.50
N LEU A 46 -7.65 0.11 -6.03
CA LEU A 46 -8.91 0.38 -5.34
C LEU A 46 -10.08 0.04 -6.28
N PRO A 47 -11.17 -0.55 -5.76
CA PRO A 47 -12.38 -0.73 -6.54
C PRO A 47 -12.96 0.65 -6.89
N ILE A 48 -13.29 0.85 -8.16
CA ILE A 48 -14.10 2.00 -8.56
C ILE A 48 -15.53 1.68 -8.13
N ALA A 49 -16.16 2.57 -7.36
CA ALA A 49 -17.56 2.43 -7.03
C ALA A 49 -18.35 2.36 -8.35
N SER A 50 -18.97 1.21 -8.61
CA SER A 50 -19.89 1.09 -9.74
C SER A 50 -21.03 2.05 -9.49
N THR A 51 -21.09 3.15 -10.25
CA THR A 51 -22.25 4.04 -10.35
C THR A 51 -23.41 3.35 -11.09
N ALA A 52 -23.65 2.06 -10.81
CA ALA A 52 -24.87 1.37 -11.19
C ALA A 52 -25.81 1.40 -9.99
N SER A 53 -26.29 2.59 -9.64
CA SER A 53 -27.62 2.69 -9.05
C SER A 53 -28.58 2.24 -10.15
N VAL A 54 -28.90 0.95 -10.16
CA VAL A 54 -29.97 0.41 -11.00
C VAL A 54 -31.27 0.99 -10.45
N THR A 55 -32.00 1.62 -11.37
CA THR A 55 -33.34 2.20 -11.22
C THR A 55 -34.36 1.18 -10.72
#